data_AF-A0A3L7R9C6-F1
#
_entry.id   AF-A0A3L7R9C6-F1
#
_cell.length_a   1.000
_cell.length_b   1.000
_cell.length_c   1.000
_cell.angle_alpha   90.00
_cell.angle_beta   90.00
_cell.angle_gamma   90.00
#
_symmetry.space_group_name_H-M   'P 1'
#
loop_
_entity.id
_entity.type
_entity.pdbx_description
1 polymer ?
#
loop_
_entity_poly.entity_id
_entity_poly.type
_entity_poly.pdbx_seq_one_letter_code
_entity_poly.pdbx_strand_id
1 'polypeptide(L)' 'MFGIGTQELMIFLLIAVLIFGSSRLPSLMRNLGRSAIEFKKGMRDDDSESPSETTKSS' A
#
# COMPACT_ATOMS: atom_id res chain seq x y z
N MET A 1 -16.47 25.93 0.96
CA MET A 1 -15.27 26.56 1.58
C MET A 1 -14.53 25.45 2.31
N PHE A 2 -13.22 25.27 2.08
CA PHE A 2 -12.34 24.25 2.68
C PHE A 2 -12.38 22.85 2.06
N GLY A 3 -11.74 22.72 0.90
CA GLY A 3 -11.11 21.47 0.50
C GLY A 3 -9.61 21.74 0.44
N ILE A 4 -8.81 20.90 1.10
CA ILE A 4 -7.36 20.92 0.90
C ILE A 4 -7.12 20.78 -0.60
N GLY A 5 -6.65 21.86 -1.21
CA GLY A 5 -6.33 21.92 -2.61
C GLY A 5 -5.13 21.03 -2.92
N THR A 6 -5.04 20.60 -4.16
CA THR A 6 -3.87 19.86 -4.68
C THR A 6 -2.56 20.60 -4.41
N GLN A 7 -2.59 21.94 -4.39
CA GLN A 7 -1.44 22.77 -4.06
C GLN A 7 -1.00 22.65 -2.60
N GLU A 8 -1.92 22.66 -1.64
CA GLU A 8 -1.60 22.51 -0.22
C GLU A 8 -1.06 21.10 0.06
N LEU A 9 -1.68 20.07 -0.54
CA LEU A 9 -1.18 18.69 -0.45
C LEU A 9 0.25 18.55 -1.00
N MET A 10 0.56 19.21 -2.12
CA MET A 10 1.91 19.21 -2.69
C MET A 10 2.94 19.86 -1.76
N ILE A 11 2.57 20.95 -1.07
CA ILE A 11 3.46 21.60 -0.10
C ILE A 11 3.73 20.67 1.09
N PHE A 12 2.69 20.02 1.63
CA PHE A 12 2.87 19.04 2.71
C PHE A 12 3.72 17.84 2.27
N LEU A 13 3.50 17.33 1.05
CA LEU A 13 4.30 16.25 0.49
C LEU A 13 5.77 16.67 0.36
N LEU A 14 6.04 17.89 -0.09
CA LEU A 14 7.39 18.41 -0.21
C LEU A 14 8.09 18.49 1.15
N ILE A 15 7.41 19.00 2.18
CA ILE A 15 7.94 19.06 3.56
C ILE A 15 8.20 17.64 4.09
N ALA A 16 7.27 16.71 3.89
CA ALA A 16 7.45 15.32 4.29
C ALA A 16 8.67 14.69 3.60
N VAL A 17 8.87 14.96 2.30
CA VAL A 17 10.05 14.49 1.56
C VAL A 17 11.34 15.15 2.05
N LEU A 18 11.33 16.40 2.51
CA LEU A 18 12.51 17.03 3.10
C LEU A 18 12.90 16.40 4.45
N ILE A 19 11.93 16.05 5.29
CA ILE A 19 12.17 15.44 6.61
C ILE A 19 12.58 13.97 6.46
N PHE A 20 11.80 13.19 5.71
CA PHE A 20 12.01 11.75 5.58
C PHE A 20 13.00 11.39 4.47
N GLY A 21 13.19 12.25 3.48
CA GLY A 21 13.98 11.99 2.28
C GLY A 21 13.18 11.28 1.18
N SER A 22 13.50 11.58 -0.08
CA SER A 22 12.86 10.98 -1.26
C SER A 22 13.02 9.47 -1.35
N SER A 23 14.04 8.90 -0.70
CA SER A 23 14.28 7.45 -0.69
C SER A 23 13.51 6.71 0.42
N ARG A 24 13.20 7.36 1.56
CA ARG A 24 12.55 6.66 2.67
C ARG A 24 11.04 6.57 2.48
N LEU A 25 10.40 7.63 1.97
CA LEU A 25 8.95 7.64 1.75
C LEU A 25 8.47 6.45 0.89
N PRO A 26 9.08 6.16 -0.29
CA PRO A 26 8.67 5.03 -1.13
C PRO A 26 9.01 3.67 -0.51
N SER A 27 10.12 3.58 0.22
CA SER A 27 10.54 2.35 0.90
C SER A 27 9.54 1.96 2.00
N LEU A 28 9.13 2.93 2.82
CA LEU A 28 8.12 2.73 3.87
C LEU A 28 6.77 2.33 3.27
N MET A 29 6.31 3.02 2.22
CA MET A 29 5.06 2.68 1.53
C MET A 29 5.10 1.28 0.91
N ARG A 30 6.25 0.88 0.35
CA ARG A 30 6.41 -0.43 -0.27
C ARG A 30 6.40 -1.55 0.77
N ASN A 31 7.06 -1.35 1.91
CA ASN A 31 7.04 -2.31 3.02
C ASN A 31 5.65 -2.42 3.65
N LEU A 32 4.99 -1.29 3.89
CA LEU A 32 3.62 -1.25 4.41
C LEU A 32 2.64 -1.89 3.42
N GLY A 33 2.78 -1.61 2.13
CA GLY A 33 1.94 -2.19 1.07
C GLY A 33 2.11 -3.69 0.96
N ARG A 34 3.34 -4.21 1.05
CA ARG A 34 3.57 -5.67 1.09
C ARG A 34 2.89 -6.31 2.28
N SER A 35 3.07 -5.74 3.48
CA SER A 35 2.44 -6.25 4.71
C SER A 35 0.91 -6.20 4.61
N ALA A 36 0.33 -5.13 4.07
CA ALA A 36 -1.12 -5.03 3.86
C ALA A 36 -1.65 -6.06 2.85
N ILE A 37 -0.89 -6.36 1.78
CA ILE A 37 -1.23 -7.38 0.79
C ILE A 37 -1.20 -8.78 1.42
N GLU A 38 -0.15 -9.10 2.15
CA GLU A 38 0.00 -10.38 2.85
C GLU A 38 -1.06 -10.56 3.94
N PHE A 39 -1.34 -9.49 4.70
CA PHE A 39 -2.42 -9.46 5.69
C PHE A 39 -3.78 -9.73 5.04
N LYS A 40 -4.09 -9.05 3.94
CA LYS A 40 -5.33 -9.28 3.18
C LYS A 40 -5.41 -10.69 2.60
N LYS A 41 -4.28 -11.28 2.20
CA LYS A 41 -4.22 -12.67 1.71
C LYS A 41 -4.50 -13.66 2.83
N GLY A 42 -3.85 -13.51 3.99
CA GLY A 42 -4.07 -14.37 5.15
C GLY A 42 -5.52 -14.32 5.65
N MET A 43 -6.10 -13.12 5.73
CA MET A 43 -7.52 -12.98 6.09
C MET A 43 -8.48 -13.66 5.09
N ARG A 44 -8.14 -13.64 3.79
CA ARG A 44 -8.95 -14.30 2.76
C ARG A 44 -8.81 -15.81 2.80
N ASP A 45 -7.61 -16.33 3.10
CA ASP A 45 -7.40 -17.78 3.23
C ASP A 45 -8.14 -18.33 4.46
N ASP A 46 -8.27 -17.57 5.55
CA ASP A 46 -9.11 -17.94 6.72
C ASP A 46 -10.63 -17.93 6.42
N ASP A 47 -11.10 -17.02 5.55
CA ASP A 47 -12.50 -16.97 5.12
C ASP A 47 -12.83 -17.97 3.98
N SER A 48 -11.81 -18.58 3.36
CA SER A 48 -11.93 -19.37 2.13
C SER A 48 -11.30 -20.76 2.25
N GLU A 49 -11.77 -21.59 3.18
CA GLU A 49 -11.70 -23.03 2.96
C GLU A 49 -12.76 -23.45 1.93
N SER A 50 -12.50 -23.13 0.66
CA SER A 50 -13.15 -23.76 -0.49
C SER A 50 -12.08 -24.09 -1.52
N PRO A 51 -11.87 -25.38 -1.85
CA PRO A 51 -10.81 -25.80 -2.74
C PRO A 51 -11.23 -25.49 -4.18
N SER A 52 -10.58 -24.52 -4.81
CA SER A 52 -10.61 -24.41 -6.26
C SER A 52 -9.31 -24.96 -6.82
N GLU A 53 -9.44 -26.17 -7.34
CA GLU A 53 -8.45 -26.99 -8.02
C GLU A 53 -7.73 -26.27 -9.18
N THR A 54 -6.46 -26.65 -9.35
CA THR A 54 -5.85 -27.11 -10.60
C THR A 54 -6.32 -26.47 -11.91
N THR A 55 -5.48 -25.61 -12.55
CA THR A 55 -4.99 -25.83 -13.94
C THR A 55 -4.01 -24.74 -14.41
N LYS A 56 -2.77 -25.15 -14.64
CA LYS A 56 -1.96 -24.86 -15.86
C LYS A 56 -0.76 -25.83 -15.82
N SER A 57 -0.87 -27.03 -16.40
CA SER A 57 -0.42 -27.37 -17.78
C SER A 57 1.00 -26.83 -18.04
N SER A 58 2.04 -27.64 -18.24
CA SER A 58 2.14 -28.89 -19.02
C SER A 58 3.21 -29.83 -18.46
#